data_AF-A0A353X327-F1
#
_entry.id   AF-A0A353X327-F1
#
_cell.length_a   1.000
_cell.length_b   1.000
_cell.length_c   1.000
_cell.angle_alpha   90.00
_cell.angle_beta   90.00
_cell.angle_gamma   90.00
#
_symmetry.space_group_name_H-M   'P 1'
#
loop_
_entity.id
_entity.type
_entity.pdbx_description
1 polymer ?
#
loop_
_entity_poly.entity_id
_entity_poly.type
_entity_poly.pdbx_seq_one_letter_code
_entity_poly.pdbx_strand_id
1 'polypeptide(L)'
;MLLQLDYLTKKDYEDWRYGRVDYLESVCKINLSKLTTTKKLIGKYTTELNLKNSWNRYNQFDVRVKLRLRFSKSGGKNIEDSYGMHYSAGQAVTDGTLKGGYHLLQCG
;
A
#
# COMPACT_ATOMS: atom_id res chain seq x y z
N MET A 1 -1.95 3.28 5.01
CA MET A 1 -0.68 4.05 4.91
C MET A 1 -0.85 5.39 4.21
N LEU A 2 -1.10 5.45 2.90
CA LEU A 2 -1.21 6.75 2.20
C LEU A 2 -2.39 7.59 2.71
N LEU A 3 -3.51 6.93 3.02
CA LEU A 3 -4.65 7.56 3.70
C LEU A 3 -4.32 8.03 5.13
N GLN A 4 -3.48 7.29 5.86
CA GLN A 4 -3.11 7.63 7.24
C GLN A 4 -2.12 8.80 7.31
N LEU A 5 -1.30 8.98 6.28
CA LEU A 5 -0.35 10.09 6.15
C LEU A 5 -0.99 11.33 5.51
N ASP A 6 -2.29 11.31 5.24
CA ASP A 6 -3.03 12.33 4.48
C ASP A 6 -2.48 12.60 3.06
N TYR A 7 -1.64 11.71 2.54
CA TYR A 7 -1.06 11.82 1.18
C TYR A 7 -2.11 11.56 0.09
N LEU A 8 -3.22 10.94 0.46
CA LEU A 8 -4.31 10.55 -0.40
C LEU A 8 -5.63 10.77 0.34
N THR A 9 -6.63 11.36 -0.31
CA THR A 9 -7.97 11.45 0.29
C THR A 9 -8.72 10.13 0.13
N LYS A 10 -9.70 9.87 0.99
CA LYS A 10 -10.58 8.71 0.84
C LYS A 10 -11.30 8.71 -0.52
N LYS A 11 -11.76 9.87 -0.96
CA LYS A 11 -12.44 10.03 -2.26
C LYS A 11 -11.53 9.64 -3.42
N ASP A 12 -10.29 10.13 -3.44
CA ASP A 12 -9.34 9.82 -4.52
C ASP A 12 -8.95 8.34 -4.52
N TYR A 13 -8.85 7.73 -3.34
CA TYR A 13 -8.67 6.28 -3.21
C TYR A 13 -9.85 5.51 -3.83
N GLU A 14 -11.08 5.90 -3.51
CA GLU A 14 -12.28 5.27 -4.05
C GLU A 14 -12.35 5.45 -5.57
N ASP A 15 -12.12 6.67 -6.09
CA ASP A 15 -12.11 6.94 -7.52
C ASP A 15 -11.07 6.07 -8.26
N TRP A 16 -9.88 5.89 -7.68
CA TRP A 16 -8.90 4.93 -8.20
C TRP A 16 -9.40 3.48 -8.13
N ARG A 17 -10.03 3.06 -7.03
CA ARG A 17 -10.59 1.69 -6.89
C ARG A 17 -11.72 1.37 -7.87
N TYR A 18 -12.49 2.38 -8.24
CA TYR A 18 -13.52 2.29 -9.29
C TYR A 18 -12.95 2.46 -10.70
N GLY A 19 -11.64 2.66 -10.86
CA GLY A 19 -11.01 2.79 -12.17
C GLY A 19 -11.25 4.14 -12.86
N ARG A 20 -11.71 5.16 -12.14
CA ARG A 20 -11.86 6.53 -12.66
C ARG A 20 -10.53 7.27 -12.78
N VAL A 21 -9.49 6.72 -12.17
CA VAL A 21 -8.12 7.24 -12.19
C VAL A 21 -7.18 6.17 -12.74
N ASP A 22 -6.33 6.54 -13.69
CA ASP A 22 -5.44 5.61 -14.40
C ASP A 22 -4.37 4.96 -13.53
N TYR A 23 -3.84 5.71 -12.55
CA TYR A 23 -2.81 5.26 -11.62
C TYR A 23 -2.85 6.05 -10.30
N LEU A 24 -2.62 5.38 -9.16
CA LEU A 24 -2.80 5.98 -7.84
C LEU A 24 -1.93 7.22 -7.58
N GLU A 25 -0.68 7.21 -8.08
CA GLU A 25 0.27 8.30 -7.84
C GLU A 25 -0.15 9.64 -8.45
N SER A 26 -1.06 9.68 -9.44
CA SER A 26 -1.53 10.95 -10.03
C SER A 26 -2.41 11.77 -9.09
N VAL A 27 -3.08 11.11 -8.14
CA VAL A 27 -4.04 11.74 -7.21
C VAL A 27 -3.45 11.89 -5.80
N CYS A 28 -2.20 11.52 -5.60
CA CYS A 28 -1.48 11.81 -4.37
C CYS A 28 -1.21 13.32 -4.24
N LYS A 29 -1.43 13.89 -3.05
CA LYS A 29 -1.21 15.32 -2.76
C LYS A 29 0.27 15.72 -2.67
N ILE A 30 1.18 14.76 -2.76
CA ILE A 30 2.62 14.96 -2.56
C ILE A 30 3.43 14.50 -3.77
N ASN A 31 4.63 15.05 -3.89
CA ASN A 31 5.55 14.77 -4.98
C ASN A 31 6.02 13.30 -4.93
N LEU A 32 6.26 12.72 -6.12
CA LEU A 32 6.74 11.33 -6.28
C LEU A 32 8.02 11.02 -5.49
N SER A 33 8.91 12.00 -5.35
CA SER A 33 10.15 11.84 -4.56
C SER A 33 9.85 11.54 -3.09
N LYS A 34 8.87 12.22 -2.49
CA LYS A 34 8.47 11.97 -1.10
C LYS A 34 7.83 10.59 -0.94
N LEU A 35 6.94 10.20 -1.87
CA LEU A 35 6.35 8.87 -1.90
C LEU A 35 7.43 7.79 -1.97
N THR A 36 8.40 7.95 -2.86
CA THR A 36 9.52 7.02 -3.04
C THR A 36 10.33 6.89 -1.75
N THR A 37 10.65 7.99 -1.09
CA THR A 37 11.40 7.99 0.17
C THR A 37 10.62 7.28 1.28
N THR A 38 9.33 7.56 1.45
CA THR A 38 8.48 6.90 2.45
C THR A 38 8.44 5.38 2.22
N LYS A 39 8.27 4.93 0.97
CA LYS A 39 8.24 3.50 0.64
C LYS A 39 9.59 2.82 0.91
N LYS A 40 10.71 3.47 0.58
CA LYS A 40 12.06 2.95 0.89
C LYS A 40 12.27 2.80 2.38
N LEU A 41 11.84 3.79 3.17
CA LEU A 41 11.96 3.75 4.62
C LEU A 41 11.17 2.58 5.22
N ILE A 42 9.95 2.36 4.75
CA ILE A 42 9.12 1.23 5.18
C ILE A 42 9.73 -0.10 4.78
N GLY A 43 10.19 -0.22 3.52
CA GLY A 43 10.88 -1.42 3.06
C GLY A 43 12.07 -1.76 3.97
N LYS A 44 12.89 -0.75 4.31
CA LYS A 44 14.02 -0.92 5.23
C LYS A 44 13.57 -1.43 6.61
N TYR A 45 12.59 -0.78 7.24
CA TYR A 45 12.08 -1.20 8.54
C TYR A 45 11.48 -2.61 8.52
N THR A 46 10.81 -2.99 7.43
CA THR A 46 10.20 -4.33 7.33
C THR A 46 11.25 -5.43 7.23
N THR A 47 12.38 -5.15 6.58
CA THR A 47 13.54 -6.04 6.53
C THR A 47 14.22 -6.14 7.89
N GLU A 48 14.43 -5.00 8.56
CA GLU A 48 15.06 -4.96 9.90
C GLU A 48 14.22 -5.70 10.96
N LEU A 49 12.90 -5.60 10.89
CA LEU A 49 11.97 -6.24 11.82
C LEU A 49 11.55 -7.66 11.39
N ASN A 50 12.14 -8.19 10.31
CA ASN A 50 11.84 -9.51 9.75
C ASN A 50 10.33 -9.80 9.60
N LEU A 51 9.57 -8.81 9.14
CA LEU A 51 8.11 -8.91 9.03
C LEU A 51 7.72 -9.85 7.90
N LYS A 52 6.64 -10.61 8.11
CA LYS A 52 6.10 -11.47 7.06
C LYS A 52 5.49 -10.60 5.99
N ASN A 53 5.98 -10.76 4.76
CA ASN A 53 5.38 -10.15 3.60
C ASN A 53 4.28 -11.05 3.02
N SER A 54 3.18 -10.44 2.62
CA SER A 54 2.18 -11.05 1.76
C SER A 54 1.92 -10.11 0.60
N TRP A 55 1.87 -10.66 -0.61
CA TRP A 55 1.68 -9.87 -1.81
C TRP A 55 0.25 -10.01 -2.30
N ASN A 56 -0.47 -8.89 -2.37
CA ASN A 56 -1.81 -8.84 -2.96
C ASN A 56 -1.82 -7.96 -4.20
N ARG A 57 -2.50 -8.45 -5.23
CA ARG A 57 -2.81 -7.66 -6.42
C ARG A 57 -4.14 -6.94 -6.23
N TYR A 58 -4.15 -5.66 -6.58
CA TYR A 58 -5.35 -4.85 -6.54
C TYR A 58 -6.09 -4.89 -7.89
N ASN A 59 -7.34 -5.32 -7.85
CA ASN A 59 -8.27 -5.26 -8.98
C ASN A 59 -9.32 -4.18 -8.73
N GLN A 60 -9.90 -3.64 -9.80
CA GLN A 60 -11.02 -2.72 -9.72
C GLN A 60 -12.22 -3.35 -8.98
N PHE A 61 -12.98 -2.53 -8.25
CA PHE A 61 -14.14 -2.97 -7.47
C PHE A 61 -15.36 -3.28 -8.33
N ASP A 62 -15.64 -2.45 -9.33
CA ASP A 62 -16.92 -2.47 -10.03
C ASP A 62 -16.74 -2.69 -11.52
N VAL A 63 -16.32 -3.89 -11.89
CA VAL A 63 -16.20 -4.27 -13.30
C VAL A 63 -16.56 -5.73 -13.52
N ARG A 64 -17.41 -5.96 -14.54
CA ARG A 64 -17.75 -7.28 -15.08
C ARG A 64 -16.52 -8.06 -15.56
N VAL A 65 -15.44 -7.34 -15.87
CA VAL A 65 -14.11 -7.85 -16.24
C VAL A 65 -13.10 -7.30 -15.24
N LYS A 66 -12.39 -8.16 -14.49
CA LYS A 66 -11.40 -7.73 -13.48
C LYS A 66 -10.20 -7.02 -14.12
N LEU A 67 -10.29 -5.71 -14.29
CA LEU A 67 -9.17 -4.89 -14.72
C LEU A 67 -8.22 -4.64 -13.55
N ARG A 68 -6.92 -4.78 -13.85
CA ARG A 68 -5.85 -4.59 -12.89
C ARG A 68 -5.61 -3.10 -12.67
N LEU A 69 -5.57 -2.67 -11.41
CA LEU A 69 -5.20 -1.32 -11.06
C LEU A 69 -3.69 -1.12 -11.17
N ARG A 70 -3.29 0.08 -11.58
CA ARG A 70 -1.90 0.52 -11.58
C ARG A 70 -1.67 1.50 -10.46
N PHE A 71 -0.51 1.42 -9.83
CA PHE A 71 -0.12 2.38 -8.80
C PHE A 71 0.68 3.54 -9.38
N SER A 72 1.58 3.24 -10.33
CA SER A 72 2.50 4.21 -10.90
C SER A 72 2.23 4.49 -12.38
N LYS A 73 2.69 5.66 -12.85
CA LYS A 73 2.62 6.02 -14.26
C LYS A 73 3.39 5.03 -15.15
N SER A 74 4.54 4.54 -14.68
CA SER A 74 5.40 3.64 -15.43
C SER A 74 4.93 2.18 -15.42
N GLY A 75 4.12 1.78 -14.43
CA GLY A 75 3.67 0.39 -14.26
C GLY A 75 4.82 -0.59 -14.01
N GLY A 76 5.98 -0.11 -13.55
CA GLY A 76 7.16 -0.94 -13.36
C GLY A 76 6.93 -2.01 -12.30
N LYS A 77 7.21 -3.29 -12.61
CA LYS A 77 6.92 -4.44 -11.75
C LYS A 77 7.35 -4.23 -10.28
N ASN A 78 8.57 -3.74 -10.06
CA ASN A 78 9.08 -3.50 -8.69
C ASN A 78 8.29 -2.43 -7.93
N ILE A 79 7.79 -1.40 -8.62
CA ILE A 79 7.00 -0.32 -8.02
C ILE A 79 5.61 -0.85 -7.65
N GLU A 80 4.98 -1.56 -8.60
CA GLU A 80 3.66 -2.18 -8.41
C GLU A 80 3.69 -3.24 -7.31
N ASP A 81 4.73 -4.08 -7.27
CA ASP A 81 4.90 -5.10 -6.24
C ASP A 81 5.11 -4.47 -4.86
N SER A 82 5.90 -3.39 -4.77
CA SER A 82 6.09 -2.64 -3.54
C SER A 82 4.79 -2.00 -3.02
N TYR A 83 3.88 -1.57 -3.90
CA TYR A 83 2.57 -1.07 -3.49
C TYR A 83 1.60 -2.18 -3.07
N GLY A 84 1.68 -3.35 -3.70
CA GLY A 84 0.86 -4.52 -3.35
C GLY A 84 1.39 -5.34 -2.16
N MET A 85 2.52 -4.93 -1.58
CA MET A 85 3.15 -5.63 -0.47
C MET A 85 2.49 -5.22 0.85
N HIS A 86 1.84 -6.18 1.50
CA HIS A 86 1.36 -6.06 2.86
C HIS A 86 2.40 -6.63 3.81
N TYR A 87 2.57 -5.95 4.94
CA TYR A 87 3.45 -6.39 6.00
C TYR A 87 2.59 -6.69 7.22
N SER A 88 2.59 -7.95 7.64
CA SER A 88 1.98 -8.36 8.91
C SER A 88 3.09 -8.70 9.88
N ALA A 89 2.93 -8.36 11.16
CA ALA A 89 3.77 -8.92 12.20
C ALA A 89 3.79 -10.45 12.03
N GLY A 90 4.98 -11.02 11.83
CA GLY A 90 5.14 -12.45 12.03
C GLY A 90 4.77 -12.73 13.48
N GLN A 91 3.93 -13.74 13.73
CA GLN A 91 3.73 -14.20 15.10
C GLN A 91 5.07 -14.73 15.63
N ALA A 92 5.85 -13.87 16.27
CA ALA A 92 6.82 -14.32 17.23
C ALA A 92 6.01 -14.69 18.48
N VAL A 93 5.90 -16.00 18.73
CA VAL A 93 5.49 -16.53 20.03
C VAL A 93 6.47 -16.00 21.08
N THR A 94 6.08 -14.98 21.83
CA THR A 94 6.61 -14.74 23.17
C THR A 94 5.54 -14.10 24.05
N ASP A 95 5.44 -14.70 25.23
CA ASP A 95 4.59 -14.43 26.37
C ASP A 95 4.33 -12.94 26.68
N GLY A 96 3.10 -12.64 27.09
CA GLY A 96 2.80 -11.45 27.88
C GLY A 96 2.65 -10.12 27.12
N THR A 97 1.40 -9.80 26.78
CA THR A 97 0.89 -8.42 26.77
C THR A 97 1.44 -7.48 25.69
N LEU A 98 0.80 -7.48 24.52
CA LEU A 98 0.44 -6.24 23.81
C LEU A 98 -0.93 -6.43 23.13
N LYS A 99 -2.01 -6.14 23.87
CA LYS A 99 -3.33 -5.84 23.28
C LYS A 99 -3.20 -4.51 22.53
N GLY A 100 -2.88 -4.61 21.25
CA GLY A 100 -2.72 -3.46 20.38
C GLY A 100 -2.18 -3.94 19.06
N GLY A 101 -3.02 -4.67 18.31
CA GLY A 101 -2.69 -5.13 16.97
C GLY A 101 -2.34 -3.92 16.12
N TYR A 102 -1.03 -3.72 15.90
CA TYR A 102 -0.53 -2.77 14.94
C TYR A 102 -0.92 -3.28 13.55
N HIS A 103 -2.12 -2.91 13.09
CA HIS A 103 -2.48 -2.86 11.67
C HIS A 103 -1.61 -1.79 11.00
N LEU A 104 -0.30 -2.04 10.98
CA LEU A 104 0.60 -1.22 10.21
C LEU A 104 0.37 -1.63 8.76
N LEU A 105 -0.18 -0.67 8.02
CA LEU A 105 -0.20 -0.61 6.56
C LEU A 105 -1.36 -1.38 5.89
N GLN A 106 -2.59 -0.99 6.22
CA GLN A 106 -3.70 -1.08 5.27
C GLN A 106 -4.12 0.31 4.79
N CYS A 107 -4.31 0.46 3.48
CA CYS A 107 -5.53 1.12 3.02
C CYS A 107 -6.62 0.05 3.09
N GLY A 108 -7.75 0.40 3.71
CA GLY A 108 -8.90 -0.49 3.88
C GLY A 108 -9.40 -1.09 2.57
#